data_AF-A0A7S0ZIM1-F1
#
_entry.id   AF-A0A7S0ZIM1-F1
#
_cell.length_a   1.000
_cell.length_b   1.000
_cell.length_c   1.000
_cell.angle_alpha   90.00
_cell.angle_beta   90.00
_cell.angle_gamma   90.00
#
_symmetry.space_group_name_H-M   'P 1'
#
loop_
_entity.id
_entity.type
_entity.pdbx_description
1 polymer ?
#
loop_
_entity_poly.entity_id
_entity_poly.type
_entity_poly.pdbx_seq_one_letter_code
_entity_poly.pdbx_strand_id
1 'polypeptide(L)'
;NRWNEFMYLRSRLTAFLHEQNIRAFRFFLINQTDTHRFNRGALLNVGFLAAQSYGCDYLALQDVDLIPVHHNISYRFPSPGVYHASSRDVHPRYRYKAFFGGVLLLQTQSYALLGGFENGFWGYGGEDDEFFRRTMIVRNKYKASGNFSVTRPEVAESKEERSRIQYWEHNHPQSVKRDKDKQFMHRERVKSRGPHALKFECEKVYSADAVTSNDTIVLDVQLHCDYEQSPQCSTDWLQSIQTQAANQH
;
A
#
# COMPACT_ATOMS: atom_id res chain seq x y z
N ASN A 1 -10.49 -12.26 4.61
CA ASN A 1 -9.24 -12.68 5.28
C ASN A 1 -8.21 -13.08 4.21
N ARG A 2 -6.95 -12.62 4.31
CA ARG A 2 -5.82 -12.86 3.36
C ARG A 2 -4.59 -13.50 4.06
N TRP A 3 -4.83 -14.27 5.13
CA TRP A 3 -3.76 -14.85 5.97
C TRP A 3 -2.83 -15.80 5.23
N ASN A 4 -3.39 -16.63 4.34
CA ASN A 4 -2.59 -17.59 3.57
C ASN A 4 -1.64 -16.88 2.60
N GLU A 5 -2.12 -15.81 1.95
CA GLU A 5 -1.29 -14.95 1.10
C GLU A 5 -0.17 -14.29 1.92
N PHE A 6 -0.47 -13.81 3.12
CA PHE A 6 0.54 -13.24 4.01
C PHE A 6 1.61 -14.26 4.39
N MET A 7 1.23 -15.47 4.80
CA MET A 7 2.20 -16.52 5.16
C MET A 7 3.10 -16.89 3.98
N TYR A 8 2.53 -16.97 2.78
CA TYR A 8 3.28 -17.21 1.55
C TYR A 8 4.25 -16.06 1.25
N LEU A 9 3.76 -14.81 1.26
CA LEU A 9 4.60 -13.64 1.05
C LEU A 9 5.72 -13.57 2.09
N ARG A 10 5.43 -13.75 3.38
CA ARG A 10 6.40 -13.67 4.48
C ARG A 10 7.57 -14.63 4.25
N SER A 11 7.26 -15.89 3.93
CA SER A 11 8.28 -16.91 3.65
C SER A 11 9.17 -16.52 2.47
N ARG A 12 8.55 -16.18 1.33
CA ARG A 12 9.28 -15.84 0.09
C ARG A 12 10.07 -14.54 0.22
N LEU A 13 9.47 -13.52 0.83
CA LEU A 13 10.10 -12.21 1.02
C LEU A 13 11.24 -12.29 2.04
N THR A 14 11.12 -13.08 3.10
CA THR A 14 12.24 -13.33 4.05
C THR A 14 13.46 -13.88 3.32
N ALA A 15 13.28 -14.91 2.48
CA ALA A 15 14.37 -15.45 1.67
C ALA A 15 14.96 -14.40 0.71
N PHE A 16 14.10 -13.65 0.02
CA PHE A 16 14.50 -12.61 -0.91
C PHE A 16 15.28 -11.46 -0.24
N LEU A 17 14.87 -11.03 0.96
CA LEU A 17 15.58 -10.02 1.75
C LEU A 17 16.96 -10.53 2.17
N HIS A 18 17.07 -11.79 2.59
CA HIS A 18 18.36 -12.40 2.93
C HIS A 18 19.31 -12.50 1.74
N GLU A 19 18.82 -12.82 0.54
CA GLU A 19 19.60 -12.80 -0.70
C GLU A 19 20.18 -11.39 -0.99
N GLN A 20 19.48 -10.34 -0.57
CA GLN A 20 19.94 -8.95 -0.66
C GLN A 20 20.80 -8.51 0.54
N ASN A 21 21.18 -9.43 1.43
CA ASN A 21 21.90 -9.13 2.67
C ASN A 21 21.15 -8.19 3.62
N ILE A 22 19.83 -8.21 3.61
CA ILE A 22 18.97 -7.46 4.53
C ILE A 22 18.54 -8.40 5.65
N ARG A 23 19.18 -8.28 6.81
CA ARG A 23 18.96 -9.16 7.98
C ARG A 23 18.07 -8.54 9.06
N ALA A 24 17.99 -7.20 9.09
CA ALA A 24 17.19 -6.46 10.04
C ALA A 24 15.94 -5.93 9.35
N PHE A 25 14.82 -6.61 9.56
CA PHE A 25 13.51 -6.18 9.10
C PHE A 25 12.44 -6.66 10.08
N ARG A 26 11.25 -6.08 9.94
CA ARG A 26 10.07 -6.44 10.74
C ARG A 26 8.84 -6.34 9.84
N PHE A 27 7.97 -7.34 9.89
CA PHE A 27 6.68 -7.32 9.25
C PHE A 27 5.66 -6.68 10.19
N PHE A 28 4.91 -5.70 9.68
CA PHE A 28 3.76 -5.11 10.34
C PHE A 28 2.51 -5.49 9.54
N LEU A 29 1.73 -6.44 10.05
CA LEU A 29 0.48 -6.85 9.45
C LEU A 29 -0.65 -6.02 10.06
N ILE A 30 -1.19 -5.07 9.27
CA ILE A 30 -2.26 -4.19 9.71
C ILE A 30 -3.60 -4.82 9.31
N ASN A 31 -4.29 -5.42 10.28
CA ASN A 31 -5.52 -6.16 10.10
C ASN A 31 -6.71 -5.25 10.42
N GLN A 32 -7.47 -4.84 9.40
CA GLN A 32 -8.69 -4.06 9.58
C GLN A 32 -9.80 -4.95 10.15
N THR A 33 -10.29 -4.64 11.35
CA THR A 33 -11.28 -5.43 12.10
C THR A 33 -12.65 -4.76 12.21
N ASP A 34 -12.75 -3.48 11.85
CA ASP A 34 -14.04 -2.80 11.67
C ASP A 34 -14.84 -3.36 10.49
N THR A 35 -16.11 -2.97 10.40
CA THR A 35 -17.04 -3.41 9.36
C THR A 35 -17.13 -2.44 8.17
N HIS A 36 -16.26 -1.42 8.10
CA HIS A 36 -16.24 -0.50 6.95
C HIS A 36 -15.61 -1.19 5.74
N ARG A 37 -15.73 -0.54 4.58
CA ARG A 37 -14.99 -0.97 3.39
C ARG A 37 -13.48 -0.95 3.68
N PHE A 38 -12.74 -1.78 2.95
CA PHE A 38 -11.29 -1.85 3.10
C PHE A 38 -10.62 -0.50 2.76
N ASN A 39 -9.76 0.02 3.63
CA ASN A 39 -9.07 1.31 3.44
C ASN A 39 -7.56 1.14 3.49
N ARG A 40 -6.98 0.77 2.35
CA ARG A 40 -5.54 0.50 2.21
C ARG A 40 -4.67 1.67 2.65
N GLY A 41 -5.03 2.90 2.24
CA GLY A 41 -4.26 4.10 2.55
C GLY A 41 -4.18 4.38 4.06
N ALA A 42 -5.32 4.31 4.74
CA ALA A 42 -5.38 4.49 6.20
C ALA A 42 -4.60 3.38 6.94
N LEU A 43 -4.73 2.12 6.52
CA LEU A 43 -3.97 1.02 7.13
C LEU A 43 -2.45 1.19 6.95
N LEU A 44 -2.00 1.66 5.78
CA LEU A 44 -0.58 1.99 5.58
C LEU A 44 -0.11 3.16 6.46
N ASN A 45 -0.97 4.13 6.73
CA ASN A 45 -0.69 5.20 7.70
C ASN A 45 -0.54 4.63 9.13
N VAL A 46 -1.39 3.69 9.56
CA VAL A 46 -1.21 2.99 10.86
C VAL A 46 0.10 2.22 10.90
N GLY A 47 0.41 1.48 9.83
CA GLY A 47 1.68 0.76 9.71
C GLY A 47 2.90 1.68 9.77
N PHE A 48 2.83 2.89 9.18
CA PHE A 48 3.85 3.92 9.32
C PHE A 48 4.04 4.37 10.77
N LEU A 49 2.95 4.67 11.49
CA LEU A 49 3.03 5.08 12.91
C LEU A 49 3.64 3.98 13.78
N ALA A 50 3.24 2.73 13.55
CA ALA A 50 3.83 1.56 14.22
C ALA A 50 5.32 1.45 13.91
N ALA A 51 5.72 1.42 12.64
CA ALA A 51 7.12 1.32 12.23
C ALA A 51 7.99 2.46 12.80
N GLN A 52 7.45 3.69 12.83
CA GLN A 52 8.12 4.83 13.43
C GLN A 52 8.36 4.64 14.94
N SER A 53 7.38 4.12 15.68
CA SER A 53 7.53 3.83 17.12
C SER A 53 8.57 2.76 17.42
N TYR A 54 8.81 1.84 16.48
CA TYR A 54 9.86 0.82 16.55
C TYR A 54 11.22 1.31 16.01
N GLY A 55 11.33 2.58 15.62
CA GLY A 55 12.59 3.17 15.13
C GLY A 55 13.02 2.67 13.74
N CYS A 56 12.09 2.23 12.88
CA CYS A 56 12.44 1.80 11.53
C CYS A 56 12.92 2.98 10.66
N ASP A 57 14.05 2.81 9.97
CA ASP A 57 14.66 3.86 9.14
C ASP A 57 13.95 4.05 7.78
N TYR A 58 13.35 2.99 7.25
CA TYR A 58 12.62 3.00 5.99
C TYR A 58 11.48 1.98 5.99
N LEU A 59 10.60 2.12 5.00
CA LEU A 59 9.37 1.35 4.87
C LEU A 59 9.35 0.67 3.51
N ALA A 60 8.76 -0.52 3.47
CA ALA A 60 8.23 -1.14 2.26
C ALA A 60 6.71 -1.26 2.40
N LEU A 61 5.99 -0.41 1.68
CA LEU A 61 4.53 -0.41 1.63
C LEU A 61 4.11 -1.50 0.64
N GLN A 62 3.62 -2.63 1.14
CA GLN A 62 3.59 -3.91 0.41
C GLN A 62 2.18 -4.48 0.27
N ASP A 63 1.75 -4.75 -0.96
CA ASP A 63 0.58 -5.60 -1.20
C ASP A 63 0.89 -7.06 -0.86
N VAL A 64 -0.03 -7.70 -0.12
CA VAL A 64 0.15 -9.07 0.39
C VAL A 64 0.26 -10.14 -0.71
N ASP A 65 -0.23 -9.83 -1.92
CA ASP A 65 -0.27 -10.76 -3.05
C ASP A 65 0.80 -10.49 -4.12
N LEU A 66 1.73 -9.57 -3.89
CA LEU A 66 2.82 -9.27 -4.82
C LEU A 66 4.15 -9.79 -4.27
N ILE A 67 4.69 -10.84 -4.88
CA ILE A 67 5.91 -11.50 -4.42
C ILE A 67 7.05 -11.15 -5.40
N PRO A 68 8.15 -10.53 -4.95
CA PRO A 68 9.28 -10.25 -5.83
C PRO A 68 9.99 -11.55 -6.21
N VAL A 69 10.35 -11.71 -7.49
CA VAL A 69 11.06 -12.90 -7.99
C VAL A 69 12.33 -12.58 -8.77
N HIS A 70 12.57 -11.30 -9.10
CA HIS A 70 13.71 -10.89 -9.92
C HIS A 70 14.69 -10.00 -9.14
N HIS A 71 15.99 -10.23 -9.32
CA HIS A 71 17.06 -9.56 -8.57
C HIS A 71 17.13 -8.03 -8.79
N ASN A 72 16.65 -7.52 -9.92
CA ASN A 72 16.53 -6.06 -10.16
C ASN A 72 15.51 -5.34 -9.24
N ILE A 73 14.68 -6.08 -8.50
CA ILE A 73 13.80 -5.50 -7.50
C ILE A 73 14.58 -5.34 -6.19
N SER A 74 14.98 -4.12 -5.87
CA SER A 74 15.75 -3.83 -4.65
C SER A 74 14.83 -3.56 -3.45
N TYR A 75 15.09 -4.22 -2.33
CA TYR A 75 14.50 -3.88 -1.02
C TYR A 75 15.49 -3.15 -0.10
N ARG A 76 16.68 -2.83 -0.61
CA ARG A 76 17.71 -2.12 0.16
C ARG A 76 17.25 -0.72 0.52
N PHE A 77 17.94 -0.12 1.49
CA PHE A 77 17.69 1.25 1.94
C PHE A 77 17.61 2.22 0.74
N PRO A 78 16.46 2.88 0.52
CA PRO A 78 16.25 3.72 -0.65
C PRO A 78 16.92 5.09 -0.47
N SER A 79 17.37 5.69 -1.58
CA SER A 79 17.74 7.10 -1.63
C SER A 79 16.55 8.00 -1.22
N PRO A 80 16.79 9.24 -0.77
CA PRO A 80 15.71 10.18 -0.44
C PRO A 80 14.68 10.31 -1.55
N GLY A 81 13.41 10.09 -1.23
CA GLY A 81 12.34 9.98 -2.21
C GLY A 81 11.54 8.70 -2.11
N VAL A 82 11.04 8.24 -3.27
CA VAL A 82 10.24 7.00 -3.39
C VAL A 82 10.83 6.10 -4.47
N TYR A 83 11.19 4.86 -4.09
CA TYR A 83 11.45 3.79 -5.03
C TYR A 83 10.16 3.02 -5.29
N HIS A 84 9.61 3.14 -6.49
CA HIS A 84 8.42 2.38 -6.89
C HIS A 84 8.85 1.02 -7.46
N ALA A 85 8.99 0.04 -6.57
CA ALA A 85 9.49 -1.30 -6.87
C ALA A 85 8.59 -2.06 -7.85
N SER A 86 7.26 -1.97 -7.71
CA SER A 86 6.30 -2.65 -8.60
C SER A 86 5.90 -1.79 -9.79
N SER A 87 6.81 -0.97 -10.31
CA SER A 87 6.54 0.00 -11.38
C SER A 87 5.80 -0.58 -12.59
N ARG A 88 5.10 0.26 -13.37
CA ARG A 88 4.33 -0.19 -14.56
C ARG A 88 5.13 -1.04 -15.57
N ASP A 89 6.45 -0.88 -15.60
CA ASP A 89 7.31 -1.62 -16.52
C ASP A 89 7.58 -3.05 -16.04
N VAL A 90 7.41 -3.30 -14.74
CA VAL A 90 7.63 -4.61 -14.08
C VAL A 90 6.36 -5.23 -13.51
N HIS A 91 5.26 -4.47 -13.33
CA HIS A 91 4.03 -4.98 -12.73
C HIS A 91 3.35 -6.02 -13.64
N PRO A 92 2.82 -7.13 -13.08
CA PRO A 92 2.19 -8.19 -13.86
C PRO A 92 0.83 -7.81 -14.48
N ARG A 93 0.27 -6.64 -14.15
CA ARG A 93 -1.12 -6.27 -14.46
C ARG A 93 -1.28 -4.80 -14.84
N TYR A 94 -0.82 -3.88 -13.99
CA TYR A 94 -1.02 -2.46 -14.25
C TYR A 94 0.09 -1.89 -15.10
N ARG A 95 -0.30 -1.37 -16.26
CA ARG A 95 0.62 -0.80 -17.23
C ARG A 95 0.34 0.68 -17.52
N TYR A 96 -0.51 1.39 -16.78
CA TYR A 96 -0.81 2.81 -17.07
C TYR A 96 0.29 3.75 -16.53
N LYS A 97 0.45 4.94 -17.13
CA LYS A 97 1.58 5.86 -16.88
C LYS A 97 1.65 6.36 -15.43
N ALA A 98 0.50 6.69 -14.85
CA ALA A 98 0.39 7.25 -13.51
C ALA A 98 0.41 6.20 -12.39
N PHE A 99 0.50 4.90 -12.73
CA PHE A 99 0.42 3.83 -11.75
C PHE A 99 1.49 3.96 -10.66
N PHE A 100 1.04 3.86 -9.40
CA PHE A 100 1.85 4.06 -8.20
C PHE A 100 1.45 3.14 -7.02
N GLY A 101 0.68 2.07 -7.29
CA GLY A 101 0.27 1.07 -6.30
C GLY A 101 1.22 -0.13 -6.22
N GLY A 102 0.81 -1.18 -5.49
CA GLY A 102 1.61 -2.38 -5.30
C GLY A 102 2.63 -2.23 -4.17
N VAL A 103 3.89 -1.97 -4.54
CA VAL A 103 5.06 -1.95 -3.67
C VAL A 103 5.85 -0.66 -3.84
N LEU A 104 5.91 0.12 -2.77
CA LEU A 104 6.69 1.36 -2.69
C LEU A 104 7.67 1.28 -1.52
N LEU A 105 8.92 1.69 -1.75
CA LEU A 105 9.93 1.82 -0.71
C LEU A 105 10.35 3.26 -0.54
N LEU A 106 10.47 3.70 0.70
CA LEU A 106 10.88 5.05 1.04
C LEU A 106 11.35 5.14 2.49
N GLN A 107 12.25 6.09 2.74
CA GLN A 107 12.69 6.41 4.10
C GLN A 107 11.51 6.88 4.94
N THR A 108 11.52 6.57 6.25
CA THR A 108 10.48 7.00 7.18
C THR A 108 10.30 8.53 7.15
N GLN A 109 11.40 9.26 7.03
CA GLN A 109 11.40 10.73 6.86
C GLN A 109 10.77 11.18 5.53
N SER A 110 10.99 10.44 4.44
CA SER A 110 10.36 10.74 3.14
C SER A 110 8.85 10.53 3.19
N TYR A 111 8.38 9.47 3.87
CA TYR A 111 6.94 9.25 4.09
C TYR A 111 6.31 10.38 4.92
N ALA A 112 6.98 10.79 6.00
CA ALA A 112 6.55 11.91 6.83
C ALA A 112 6.48 13.23 6.04
N LEU A 113 7.49 13.50 5.19
CA LEU A 113 7.53 14.67 4.32
C LEU A 113 6.38 14.71 3.31
N LEU A 114 5.93 13.55 2.82
CA LEU A 114 4.78 13.43 1.92
C LEU A 114 3.43 13.61 2.65
N GLY A 115 3.42 13.52 3.99
CA GLY A 115 2.22 13.54 4.80
C GLY A 115 1.36 12.28 4.66
N GLY A 116 1.97 11.14 4.29
CA GLY A 116 1.34 9.83 4.11
C GLY A 116 0.19 9.79 3.09
N PHE A 117 -0.62 8.72 3.17
CA PHE A 117 -1.82 8.56 2.33
C PHE A 117 -2.97 9.42 2.84
N GLU A 118 -3.93 9.73 1.97
CA GLU A 118 -5.23 10.26 2.39
C GLU A 118 -6.08 9.15 3.00
N ASN A 119 -6.85 9.49 4.05
CA ASN A 119 -7.63 8.50 4.80
C ASN A 119 -9.04 8.28 4.23
N GLY A 120 -9.46 9.05 3.22
CA GLY A 120 -10.83 9.07 2.69
C GLY A 120 -11.12 8.05 1.59
N PHE A 121 -10.11 7.26 1.20
CA PHE A 121 -10.22 6.26 0.16
C PHE A 121 -10.71 4.93 0.73
N TRP A 122 -12.03 4.79 0.75
CA TRP A 122 -12.73 3.57 1.18
C TRP A 122 -13.11 2.71 -0.03
N GLY A 123 -12.67 1.45 -0.04
CA GLY A 123 -12.84 0.55 -1.17
C GLY A 123 -11.63 0.55 -2.12
N TYR A 124 -11.78 -0.07 -3.29
CA TYR A 124 -10.68 -0.25 -4.22
C TYR A 124 -10.45 0.99 -5.10
N GLY A 125 -9.27 1.62 -4.96
CA GLY A 125 -8.67 2.52 -5.93
C GLY A 125 -8.68 4.01 -5.57
N GLY A 126 -7.76 4.75 -6.19
CA GLY A 126 -7.61 6.20 -6.09
C GLY A 126 -6.62 6.67 -5.03
N GLU A 127 -6.33 5.85 -4.02
CA GLU A 127 -5.42 6.22 -2.92
C GLU A 127 -3.97 6.31 -3.40
N ASP A 128 -3.57 5.43 -4.31
CA ASP A 128 -2.24 5.37 -4.90
C ASP A 128 -2.02 6.51 -5.92
N ASP A 129 -3.03 6.84 -6.72
CA ASP A 129 -3.03 7.98 -7.64
C ASP A 129 -2.88 9.32 -6.88
N GLU A 130 -3.54 9.48 -5.74
CA GLU A 130 -3.40 10.65 -4.88
C GLU A 130 -2.02 10.71 -4.20
N PHE A 131 -1.51 9.57 -3.72
CA PHE A 131 -0.16 9.51 -3.16
C PHE A 131 0.92 9.83 -4.22
N PHE A 132 0.70 9.41 -5.48
CA PHE A 132 1.54 9.82 -6.60
C PHE A 132 1.52 11.33 -6.81
N ARG A 133 0.35 11.96 -6.78
CA ARG A 133 0.21 13.42 -6.91
C ARG A 133 1.01 14.15 -5.82
N ARG A 134 0.89 13.72 -4.56
CA ARG A 134 1.66 14.27 -3.43
C ARG A 134 3.17 14.11 -3.63
N THR A 135 3.58 12.93 -4.08
CA THR A 135 4.97 12.61 -4.42
C THR A 135 5.53 13.54 -5.49
N MET A 136 4.78 13.80 -6.55
CA MET A 136 5.22 14.67 -7.63
C MET A 136 5.32 16.14 -7.20
N ILE A 137 4.44 16.61 -6.31
CA ILE A 137 4.53 17.96 -5.72
C ILE A 137 5.82 18.11 -4.92
N VAL A 138 6.10 17.18 -4.01
CA VAL A 138 7.31 17.21 -3.18
C VAL A 138 8.56 17.08 -4.06
N ARG A 139 8.58 16.13 -5.00
CA ARG A 139 9.68 16.00 -5.96
C ARG A 139 9.96 17.30 -6.72
N ASN A 140 8.92 17.98 -7.21
CA ASN A 140 9.10 19.24 -7.92
C ASN A 140 9.64 20.35 -7.02
N LYS A 141 9.20 20.41 -5.75
CA LYS A 141 9.73 21.35 -4.75
C LYS A 141 11.23 21.16 -4.50
N TYR A 142 11.70 19.92 -4.44
CA TYR A 142 13.10 19.59 -4.14
C TYR A 142 13.96 19.31 -5.39
N LYS A 143 13.42 19.51 -6.60
CA LYS A 143 14.09 19.18 -7.87
C LYS A 143 15.47 19.83 -8.02
N ALA A 144 15.61 21.10 -7.65
CA ALA A 144 16.87 21.83 -7.77
C ALA A 144 17.97 21.29 -6.83
N SER A 145 17.57 20.82 -5.65
CA SER A 145 18.50 20.27 -4.66
C SER A 145 18.91 18.81 -4.93
N GLY A 146 18.13 18.07 -5.74
CA GLY A 146 18.32 16.63 -5.90
C GLY A 146 17.93 15.79 -4.67
N ASN A 147 17.48 16.41 -3.58
CA ASN A 147 17.23 15.77 -2.29
C ASN A 147 15.92 14.96 -2.20
N PHE A 148 15.21 14.79 -3.32
CA PHE A 148 14.03 13.94 -3.38
C PHE A 148 13.81 13.43 -4.80
N SER A 149 13.78 12.11 -4.98
CA SER A 149 13.67 11.48 -6.30
C SER A 149 12.53 10.45 -6.36
N VAL A 150 12.12 10.08 -7.57
CA VAL A 150 11.26 8.91 -7.79
C VAL A 150 12.03 7.97 -8.70
N THR A 151 12.38 6.80 -8.18
CA THR A 151 13.18 5.78 -8.87
C THR A 151 12.36 4.50 -9.09
N ARG A 152 12.79 3.67 -10.03
CA ARG A 152 12.11 2.44 -10.46
C ARG A 152 13.16 1.37 -10.76
N PRO A 153 12.81 0.07 -10.78
CA PRO A 153 13.73 -0.99 -11.18
C PRO A 153 14.31 -0.76 -12.57
N GLU A 154 15.55 -1.18 -12.75
CA GLU A 154 16.16 -1.30 -14.07
C GLU A 154 15.48 -2.43 -14.85
N VAL A 155 15.16 -2.13 -16.11
CA VAL A 155 14.44 -3.04 -17.01
C VAL A 155 15.16 -3.10 -18.34
N ALA A 156 15.00 -4.22 -19.05
CA ALA A 156 15.46 -4.35 -20.43
C ALA A 156 14.93 -3.21 -21.30
N GLU A 157 15.79 -2.69 -22.19
CA GLU A 157 15.45 -1.56 -23.08
C GLU A 157 14.35 -1.94 -24.08
N SER A 158 14.42 -3.16 -24.63
CA SER A 158 13.42 -3.65 -25.56
C SER A 158 12.14 -4.09 -24.83
N LYS A 159 10.98 -3.74 -25.40
CA LYS A 159 9.69 -4.11 -24.82
C LYS A 159 9.47 -5.62 -24.87
N GLU A 160 9.97 -6.25 -25.92
CA GLU A 160 9.85 -7.68 -26.21
C GLU A 160 10.61 -8.50 -25.16
N GLU A 161 11.87 -8.16 -24.88
CA GLU A 161 12.65 -8.82 -23.84
C GLU A 161 12.04 -8.60 -22.46
N ARG A 162 11.66 -7.35 -22.16
CA ARG A 162 10.99 -7.03 -20.89
C ARG A 162 9.71 -7.82 -20.67
N SER A 163 8.99 -8.18 -21.73
CA SER A 163 7.75 -8.98 -21.63
C SER A 163 8.01 -10.45 -21.26
N ARG A 164 9.23 -10.95 -21.48
CA ARG A 164 9.64 -12.33 -21.16
C ARG A 164 10.18 -12.47 -19.73
N ILE A 165 10.49 -11.36 -19.07
CA ILE A 165 11.03 -11.35 -17.71
C ILE A 165 9.88 -11.25 -16.71
N GLN A 166 9.80 -12.23 -15.82
CA GLN A 166 8.90 -12.18 -14.68
C GLN A 166 9.61 -11.46 -13.52
N TYR A 167 9.11 -10.28 -13.15
CA TYR A 167 9.65 -9.51 -12.01
C TYR A 167 8.91 -9.80 -10.70
N TRP A 168 7.62 -10.10 -10.81
CA TRP A 168 6.72 -10.33 -9.70
C TRP A 168 5.83 -11.54 -9.98
N GLU A 169 5.59 -12.34 -8.95
CA GLU A 169 4.50 -13.31 -8.89
C GLU A 169 3.27 -12.64 -8.27
N HIS A 170 2.09 -12.86 -8.86
CA HIS A 170 0.82 -12.31 -8.35
C HIS A 170 -0.04 -13.44 -7.77
N ASN A 171 -0.04 -13.58 -6.45
CA ASN A 171 -0.78 -14.62 -5.72
C ASN A 171 -2.14 -14.11 -5.25
N HIS A 172 -3.09 -13.98 -6.17
CA HIS A 172 -4.43 -13.49 -5.88
C HIS A 172 -5.49 -14.54 -6.29
N PRO A 173 -6.20 -15.15 -5.33
CA PRO A 173 -7.25 -16.11 -5.63
C PRO A 173 -8.36 -15.47 -6.48
N GLN A 174 -8.88 -16.18 -7.48
CA GLN A 174 -9.98 -15.68 -8.32
C GLN A 174 -11.29 -15.45 -7.53
N SER A 175 -11.44 -16.13 -6.39
CA SER A 175 -12.59 -16.01 -5.49
C SER A 175 -12.64 -14.68 -4.74
N VAL A 176 -11.50 -14.00 -4.58
CA VAL A 176 -11.45 -12.69 -3.91
C VAL A 176 -11.90 -11.63 -4.91
N LYS A 177 -13.15 -11.16 -4.81
CA LYS A 177 -13.62 -10.08 -5.67
C LYS A 177 -13.16 -8.75 -5.11
N ARG A 178 -12.65 -7.89 -5.98
CA ARG A 178 -12.41 -6.50 -5.65
C ARG A 178 -13.74 -5.76 -5.65
N ASP A 179 -13.88 -4.88 -4.69
CA ASP A 179 -14.96 -3.91 -4.65
C ASP A 179 -14.70 -2.83 -5.73
N LYS A 180 -15.03 -3.15 -6.98
CA LYS A 180 -14.78 -2.31 -8.16
C LYS A 180 -15.85 -1.23 -8.34
N ASP A 181 -16.61 -0.86 -7.31
CA ASP A 181 -17.67 0.11 -7.49
C ASP A 181 -17.10 1.48 -7.87
N LYS A 182 -17.14 1.76 -9.18
CA LYS A 182 -16.52 2.94 -9.81
C LYS A 182 -17.29 4.22 -9.53
N GLN A 183 -18.52 4.14 -9.03
CA GLN A 183 -19.30 5.34 -8.70
C GLN A 183 -18.61 6.21 -7.64
N PHE A 184 -17.72 5.60 -6.84
CA PHE A 184 -17.01 6.26 -5.74
C PHE A 184 -15.56 6.63 -6.07
N MET A 185 -15.08 6.31 -7.28
CA MET A 185 -13.76 6.74 -7.79
C MET A 185 -13.70 8.24 -8.08
N HIS A 186 -14.79 9.00 -7.86
CA HIS A 186 -14.91 10.38 -8.28
C HIS A 186 -15.23 11.39 -7.17
N ARG A 187 -14.17 12.18 -6.87
CA ARG A 187 -14.09 13.65 -6.96
C ARG A 187 -14.31 14.51 -5.73
N GLU A 188 -14.99 14.07 -4.70
CA GLU A 188 -15.00 14.87 -3.48
C GLU A 188 -13.73 14.59 -2.69
N ARG A 189 -12.76 15.50 -2.85
CA ARG A 189 -11.52 15.56 -2.07
C ARG A 189 -11.88 15.88 -0.63
N VAL A 190 -12.40 14.91 0.09
CA VAL A 190 -12.50 14.96 1.53
C VAL A 190 -11.06 14.97 2.00
N LYS A 191 -10.54 16.17 2.33
CA LYS A 191 -9.18 16.39 2.80
C LYS A 191 -9.03 15.78 4.19
N SER A 192 -9.07 14.46 4.30
CA SER A 192 -8.72 13.74 5.51
C SER A 192 -7.19 13.60 5.54
N ARG A 193 -6.58 14.29 6.50
CA ARG A 193 -5.16 14.62 6.48
C ARG A 193 -4.29 13.49 7.05
N GLY A 194 -3.73 12.63 6.21
CA GLY A 194 -2.49 11.88 6.53
C GLY A 194 -2.51 11.02 7.80
N PRO A 195 -1.34 10.55 8.26
CA PRO A 195 -1.26 9.68 9.44
C PRO A 195 -1.61 10.40 10.74
N HIS A 196 -1.25 11.68 10.88
CA HIS A 196 -1.46 12.44 12.13
C HIS A 196 -2.91 12.88 12.38
N ALA A 197 -3.78 12.87 11.35
CA ALA A 197 -5.22 13.11 11.54
C ALA A 197 -6.05 11.83 11.39
N LEU A 198 -5.41 10.67 11.26
CA LEU A 198 -6.09 9.39 11.22
C LEU A 198 -6.66 9.07 12.61
N LYS A 199 -7.95 8.74 12.67
CA LYS A 199 -8.63 8.29 13.88
C LYS A 199 -8.83 6.78 13.78
N PHE A 200 -8.29 6.04 14.73
CA PHE A 200 -8.38 4.59 14.80
C PHE A 200 -8.16 4.11 16.24
N GLU A 201 -8.63 2.90 16.52
CA GLU A 201 -8.33 2.16 17.73
C GLU A 201 -7.52 0.91 17.38
N CYS A 202 -6.51 0.59 18.19
CA CYS A 202 -5.77 -0.67 18.06
C CYS A 202 -6.22 -1.61 19.17
N GLU A 203 -7.05 -2.58 18.82
CA GLU A 203 -7.66 -3.51 19.77
C GLU A 203 -6.61 -4.48 20.33
N LYS A 204 -5.70 -4.92 19.47
CA LYS A 204 -4.72 -5.94 19.81
C LYS A 204 -3.43 -5.73 19.04
N VAL A 205 -2.31 -5.79 19.76
CA VAL A 205 -0.97 -5.89 19.20
C VAL A 205 -0.37 -7.21 19.67
N TYR A 206 0.00 -8.08 18.73
CA TYR A 206 0.49 -9.42 19.05
C TYR A 206 1.50 -9.90 18.02
N SER A 207 2.36 -10.82 18.44
CA SER A 207 3.16 -11.60 17.49
C SER A 207 2.27 -12.66 16.84
N ALA A 208 2.40 -12.89 15.53
CA ALA A 208 1.54 -13.74 14.71
C ALA A 208 1.68 -15.26 14.98
N ASP A 209 1.90 -15.66 16.24
CA ASP A 209 2.17 -17.01 16.77
C ASP A 209 3.67 -17.38 16.86
N ALA A 210 3.97 -18.39 17.70
CA ALA A 210 5.32 -18.97 17.88
C ALA A 210 5.99 -19.46 16.58
N VAL A 211 5.21 -19.66 15.51
CA VAL A 211 5.65 -20.08 14.16
C VAL A 211 6.18 -18.90 13.33
N THR A 212 5.83 -17.66 13.69
CA THR A 212 6.14 -16.46 12.89
C THR A 212 7.41 -15.73 13.27
N SER A 213 8.25 -16.32 14.13
CA SER A 213 9.43 -15.65 14.68
C SER A 213 9.07 -14.30 15.37
N ASN A 214 10.00 -13.70 16.10
CA ASN A 214 9.78 -12.36 16.68
C ASN A 214 9.81 -11.23 15.63
N ASP A 215 9.74 -11.55 14.33
CA ASP A 215 9.85 -10.60 13.22
C ASP A 215 8.51 -10.02 12.76
N THR A 216 7.38 -10.60 13.18
CA THR A 216 6.05 -10.18 12.74
C THR A 216 5.25 -9.62 13.90
N ILE A 217 4.69 -8.42 13.69
CA ILE A 217 3.73 -7.77 14.58
C ILE A 217 2.41 -7.61 13.83
N VAL A 218 1.34 -8.13 14.41
CA VAL A 218 -0.03 -7.93 13.93
C VAL A 218 -0.70 -6.86 14.75
N LEU A 219 -1.35 -5.92 14.07
CA LEU A 219 -2.16 -4.88 14.66
C LEU A 219 -3.60 -5.08 14.18
N ASP A 220 -4.48 -5.47 15.11
CA ASP A 220 -5.93 -5.46 14.89
C ASP A 220 -6.41 -4.02 15.07
N VAL A 221 -6.98 -3.45 14.01
CA VAL A 221 -7.25 -2.01 13.89
C VAL A 221 -8.70 -1.79 13.51
N GLN A 222 -9.39 -0.97 14.29
CA GLN A 222 -10.66 -0.38 13.92
C GLN A 222 -10.46 1.04 13.43
N LEU A 223 -10.76 1.30 12.16
CA LEU A 223 -10.72 2.63 11.58
C LEU A 223 -12.00 3.39 11.92
N HIS A 224 -11.88 4.65 12.33
CA HIS A 224 -13.05 5.48 12.57
C HIS A 224 -13.46 6.13 11.25
N CYS A 225 -14.72 5.96 10.88
CA CYS A 225 -15.32 6.67 9.77
C CYS A 225 -16.17 7.86 10.26
N ASP A 226 -15.90 9.03 9.70
CA ASP A 226 -16.82 10.16 9.77
C ASP A 226 -17.82 9.99 8.61
N TYR A 227 -19.04 9.52 8.91
CA TYR A 227 -20.05 9.25 7.89
C TYR A 227 -20.61 10.51 7.21
N GLU A 228 -20.46 11.69 7.81
CA GLU A 228 -20.84 12.95 7.15
C GLU A 228 -19.82 13.32 6.07
N GLN A 229 -18.53 13.13 6.37
CA GLN A 229 -17.45 13.45 5.45
C GLN A 229 -17.13 12.31 4.48
N SER A 230 -17.39 11.05 4.84
CA SER A 230 -17.01 9.89 4.05
C SER A 230 -18.07 8.79 4.12
N PRO A 231 -19.33 9.06 3.74
CA PRO A 231 -20.43 8.08 3.79
C PRO A 231 -20.11 6.79 3.02
N GLN A 232 -19.24 6.87 2.01
CA GLN A 232 -18.76 5.74 1.23
C GLN A 232 -17.97 4.69 2.02
N CYS A 233 -17.63 4.93 3.29
CA CYS A 233 -17.03 3.90 4.16
C CYS A 233 -18.01 2.79 4.52
N SER A 234 -19.32 3.08 4.52
CA SER A 234 -20.37 2.13 4.88
C SER A 234 -20.64 1.14 3.76
N THR A 235 -20.76 -0.15 4.11
CA THR A 235 -21.24 -1.19 3.19
C THR A 235 -22.73 -1.06 2.90
N ASP A 236 -23.52 -0.62 3.88
CA ASP A 236 -24.99 -0.56 3.77
C ASP A 236 -25.46 0.63 2.94
N TRP A 237 -24.74 1.75 3.00
CA TRP A 237 -24.99 2.90 2.16
C TRP A 237 -24.89 2.56 0.66
N LEU A 238 -23.94 1.70 0.28
CA LEU A 238 -23.84 1.18 -1.09
C LEU A 238 -25.11 0.44 -1.53
N GLN A 239 -25.67 -0.42 -0.67
CA GLN A 239 -26.89 -1.16 -0.97
C GLN A 239 -28.09 -0.21 -1.14
N SER A 240 -28.15 0.84 -0.31
CA SER A 240 -29.23 1.83 -0.38
C SER A 240 -29.24 2.61 -1.71
N ILE A 241 -28.08 2.97 -2.25
CA ILE A 241 -27.95 3.67 -3.54
C ILE A 241 -28.23 2.74 -4.72
N GLN A 242 -27.71 1.51 -4.68
CA GLN A 242 -27.97 0.54 -5.75
C GLN A 242 -29.47 0.22 -5.88
N THR A 243 -30.18 0.18 -4.75
CA THR A 243 -31.64 -0.02 -4.72
C THR A 243 -32.39 1.20 -5.27
N GLN A 244 -31.93 2.43 -4.96
CA GLN A 244 -32.50 3.65 -5.53
C GLN A 244 -32.29 3.75 -7.06
N ALA A 245 -31.11 3.38 -7.56
CA ALA A 245 -30.82 3.36 -8.99
C ALA A 245 -31.60 2.28 -9.75
N ALA A 246 -31.83 1.11 -9.13
CA ALA A 246 -32.62 0.03 -9.72
C ALA A 246 -34.12 0.36 -9.80
N ASN A 247 -34.63 1.21 -8.91
CA ASN A 247 -36.04 1.63 -8.89
C ASN A 247 -36.34 2.83 -9.82
N GLN A 248 -35.32 3.38 -10.49
CA GLN A 248 -35.44 4.49 -11.46
C GLN A 248 -35.36 4.03 -12.93
N HIS A 249 -35.30 2.71 -13.17
CA HIS A 249 -35.34 2.07 -14.48
C HIS A 249 -36.55 1.14 -14.59
#